data_AF-A0A961YGW2-F1
#
_entry.id   AF-A0A961YGW2-F1
#
_cell.length_a   1.000
_cell.length_b   1.000
_cell.length_c   1.000
_cell.angle_alpha   90.00
_cell.angle_beta   90.00
_cell.angle_gamma   90.00
#
_symmetry.space_group_name_H-M   'P 1'
#
loop_
_entity.id
_entity.type
_entity.pdbx_description
1 polymer ?
#
loop_
_entity_poly.entity_id
_entity_poly.type
_entity_poly.pdbx_seq_one_letter_code
_entity_poly.pdbx_strand_id
1 'polypeptide(L)'
;MLSSPIQPWKGAPLKVVFATDQPLDGELSLLSPNGSVAVSTHERRGGPPYFWLAEMATPAVGTWRAKLTLKSASSECAPASREIKVRGGRPGGPGGVAGSVWPVRDNWDRANENLYSAWIERLFEAPLDEAPSWTALHEVLRDPNRNILFNHLGLREDQKGLVIRPDCADLPYFLRGYFAFKMGLPFGYSKCSRGGGGKAPRCGSWWNIKKEETANSPDDDEKAASSGGLFDLFSTGSSKSKKQSKPRQGLVQSFGTYLRSTVANSVHSGSGRTSADDNNTDYYPVPLTQEALRPGTIYADPYGHVLVLAKRVAQTPDGAGVFLAVDGQPDGTVARKRFWRGNFLFAQNPAMGSPGFKRFRPIVQVKGGELRRLSNAEIAKSADYGDFSIDQSKLSVEDFYDKMDDVMSPQPLDPARALNEAVASLEEQVKARVTSVENGRKYHAGGGKEVGMPEGASIFETTGAWEDFATPSRDLRLLIAIDVVRGFPDRVARRPERYAMPKDKSAADVKAQLESVLANELAARKFTYTRTDGSEWSLTLKDVVDRMHALEMAYN
;
A
#
# COMPACT_ATOMS: atom_id res chain seq x y z
N MET A 1 18.87 -11.82 -6.84
CA MET A 1 18.43 -11.97 -8.25
C MET A 1 17.42 -13.10 -8.35
N LEU A 2 16.26 -12.86 -8.97
CA LEU A 2 15.16 -13.79 -9.16
C LEU A 2 14.97 -14.10 -10.65
N SER A 3 14.69 -15.36 -11.00
CA SER A 3 14.19 -15.76 -12.31
C SER A 3 12.76 -16.27 -12.20
N SER A 4 11.89 -15.89 -13.13
CA SER A 4 10.51 -16.35 -13.24
C SER A 4 10.25 -16.89 -14.65
N PRO A 5 9.59 -18.06 -14.82
CA PRO A 5 9.14 -18.99 -13.78
C PRO A 5 10.26 -19.59 -12.92
N ILE A 6 9.93 -20.18 -11.76
CA ILE A 6 10.93 -20.78 -10.84
C ILE A 6 11.73 -21.91 -11.51
N GLN A 7 11.11 -22.59 -12.47
CA GLN A 7 11.73 -23.59 -13.33
C GLN A 7 11.43 -23.21 -14.78
N PRO A 8 12.23 -22.35 -15.42
CA PRO A 8 11.97 -21.88 -16.79
C PRO A 8 11.89 -23.01 -17.81
N TRP A 9 11.04 -22.85 -18.83
CA TRP A 9 10.91 -23.82 -19.92
C TRP A 9 10.55 -23.14 -21.25
N LYS A 10 10.80 -23.83 -22.37
CA LYS A 10 10.37 -23.42 -23.70
C LYS A 10 8.85 -23.34 -23.78
N GLY A 11 8.31 -22.15 -23.98
CA GLY A 11 6.86 -21.89 -24.01
C GLY A 11 6.34 -21.01 -22.88
N ALA A 12 7.22 -20.50 -22.01
CA ALA A 12 6.94 -19.38 -21.12
C ALA A 12 8.05 -18.33 -21.22
N PRO A 13 7.73 -17.03 -21.04
CA PRO A 13 8.74 -15.98 -21.02
C PRO A 13 9.70 -16.19 -19.84
N LEU A 14 10.99 -15.93 -20.05
CA LEU A 14 11.99 -15.86 -18.99
C LEU A 14 12.12 -14.42 -18.53
N LYS A 15 11.68 -14.14 -17.30
CA LYS A 15 11.83 -12.84 -16.63
C LYS A 15 12.90 -12.93 -15.57
N VAL A 16 13.76 -11.92 -15.47
CA VAL A 16 14.80 -11.83 -14.45
C VAL A 16 14.77 -10.48 -13.77
N VAL A 17 14.73 -10.50 -12.44
CA VAL A 17 14.80 -9.31 -11.59
C VAL A 17 16.09 -9.33 -10.78
N PHE A 18 16.81 -8.22 -10.82
CA PHE A 18 17.87 -7.94 -9.87
C PHE A 18 17.42 -6.79 -8.98
N ALA A 19 17.51 -6.94 -7.66
CA ALA A 19 17.14 -5.90 -6.68
C ALA A 19 18.23 -5.76 -5.62
N THR A 20 18.50 -4.54 -5.18
CA THR A 20 19.53 -4.19 -4.19
C THR A 20 19.20 -2.87 -3.50
N ASP A 21 19.61 -2.69 -2.24
CA ASP A 21 19.51 -1.38 -1.57
C ASP A 21 20.62 -0.41 -1.98
N GLN A 22 21.70 -0.94 -2.55
CA GLN A 22 22.84 -0.13 -2.95
C GLN A 22 22.48 0.71 -4.19
N PRO A 23 22.79 2.02 -4.22
CA PRO A 23 22.52 2.91 -5.35
C PRO A 23 23.49 2.65 -6.50
N LEU A 24 23.53 1.42 -7.00
CA LEU A 24 24.41 0.98 -8.07
C LEU A 24 23.93 1.51 -9.41
N ASP A 25 24.87 1.83 -10.29
CA ASP A 25 24.62 2.07 -11.71
C ASP A 25 25.21 0.92 -12.53
N GLY A 26 24.39 0.31 -13.37
CA GLY A 26 24.79 -0.86 -14.14
C GLY A 26 23.79 -1.28 -15.20
N GLU A 27 24.16 -2.34 -15.90
CA GLU A 27 23.39 -2.98 -16.97
C GLU A 27 23.06 -4.42 -16.58
N LEU A 28 21.77 -4.78 -16.59
CA LEU A 28 21.34 -6.16 -16.46
C LEU A 28 21.25 -6.78 -17.85
N SER A 29 22.01 -7.85 -18.10
CA SER A 29 22.03 -8.57 -19.37
C SER A 29 21.65 -10.04 -19.19
N LEU A 30 20.89 -10.59 -20.16
CA LEU A 30 20.60 -12.00 -20.31
C LEU A 30 21.39 -12.56 -21.49
N LEU A 31 22.36 -13.42 -21.19
CA LEU A 31 23.15 -14.14 -22.18
C LEU A 31 22.46 -15.46 -22.52
N SER A 32 22.33 -15.72 -23.81
CA SER A 32 21.72 -16.93 -24.35
C SER A 32 22.66 -18.14 -24.20
N PRO A 33 22.19 -19.38 -24.43
CA PRO A 33 23.02 -20.58 -24.34
C PRO A 33 24.25 -20.61 -25.26
N ASN A 34 24.25 -19.82 -26.34
CA ASN A 34 25.41 -19.66 -27.23
C ASN A 34 26.44 -18.62 -26.74
N GLY A 35 26.18 -17.95 -25.61
CA GLY A 35 27.03 -16.90 -25.02
C GLY A 35 26.76 -15.47 -25.50
N SER A 36 25.89 -15.24 -26.50
CA SER A 36 25.55 -13.90 -26.97
C SER A 36 24.57 -13.20 -26.02
N VAL A 37 24.68 -11.88 -25.88
CA VAL A 37 23.67 -11.07 -25.18
C VAL A 37 22.38 -11.08 -25.99
N ALA A 38 21.30 -11.60 -25.40
CA ALA A 38 20.00 -11.67 -26.06
C ALA A 38 19.10 -10.49 -25.68
N VAL A 39 19.19 -10.01 -24.43
CA VAL A 39 18.48 -8.85 -23.89
C VAL A 39 19.39 -8.14 -22.91
N SER A 40 19.35 -6.81 -22.89
CA SER A 40 19.93 -6.04 -21.80
C SER A 40 19.14 -4.77 -21.51
N THR A 41 19.33 -4.21 -20.31
CA THR A 41 18.72 -2.96 -19.90
C THR A 41 19.62 -2.19 -18.95
N HIS A 42 19.72 -0.88 -19.17
CA HIS A 42 20.32 0.08 -18.24
C HIS A 42 19.27 0.74 -17.34
N GLU A 43 17.98 0.45 -17.56
CA GLU A 43 16.89 1.09 -16.84
C GLU A 43 16.86 0.61 -15.39
N ARG A 44 17.47 1.41 -14.51
CA ARG A 44 17.34 1.26 -13.07
C ARG A 44 16.02 1.87 -12.61
N ARG A 45 15.23 1.07 -11.91
CA ARG A 45 13.91 1.41 -11.37
C ARG A 45 13.96 1.49 -9.84
N GLY A 46 12.92 2.08 -9.26
CA GLY A 46 12.75 2.24 -7.82
C GLY A 46 13.70 3.26 -7.17
N GLY A 47 14.11 2.90 -5.97
CA GLY A 47 14.81 3.67 -4.94
C GLY A 47 14.66 2.88 -3.64
N PRO A 48 15.66 2.86 -2.73
CA PRO A 48 16.01 1.68 -1.93
C PRO A 48 14.81 0.77 -1.57
N PRO A 49 14.66 -0.40 -2.25
CA PRO A 49 15.61 -0.99 -3.19
C PRO A 49 15.52 -0.43 -4.61
N TYR A 50 16.68 -0.41 -5.27
CA TYR A 50 16.82 -0.25 -6.72
C TYR A 50 16.67 -1.61 -7.40
N PHE A 51 16.11 -1.64 -8.60
CA PHE A 51 15.97 -2.89 -9.36
C PHE A 51 16.04 -2.73 -10.87
N TRP A 52 16.34 -3.83 -11.55
CA TRP A 52 16.34 -3.98 -13.01
C TRP A 52 15.50 -5.20 -13.39
N LEU A 53 14.82 -5.11 -14.54
CA LEU A 53 13.99 -6.18 -15.09
C LEU A 53 14.42 -6.46 -16.54
N ALA A 54 14.79 -7.70 -16.84
CA ALA A 54 15.03 -8.17 -18.19
C ALA A 54 14.07 -9.32 -18.53
N GLU A 55 13.52 -9.30 -19.74
CA GLU A 55 12.55 -10.30 -20.20
C GLU A 55 12.91 -10.84 -21.58
N MET A 56 12.90 -12.17 -21.71
CA MET A 56 13.00 -12.90 -22.96
C MET A 56 11.67 -13.62 -23.21
N ALA A 57 10.88 -13.13 -24.16
CA ALA A 57 9.53 -13.65 -24.42
C ALA A 57 9.53 -15.13 -24.84
N THR A 58 10.52 -15.56 -25.62
CA THR A 58 10.63 -16.91 -26.17
C THR A 58 12.03 -17.49 -25.94
N PRO A 59 12.36 -17.94 -24.72
CA PRO A 59 13.70 -18.43 -24.41
C PRO A 59 13.99 -19.78 -25.09
N ALA A 60 15.18 -19.90 -25.67
CA ALA A 60 15.70 -21.17 -26.18
C ALA A 60 16.04 -22.14 -25.03
N VAL A 61 15.97 -23.45 -25.31
CA VAL A 61 16.36 -24.49 -24.36
C VAL A 61 17.88 -24.42 -24.14
N GLY A 62 18.32 -24.50 -22.88
CA GLY A 62 19.73 -24.48 -22.53
C GLY A 62 20.01 -23.68 -21.26
N THR A 63 21.29 -23.44 -21.00
CA THR A 63 21.75 -22.65 -19.84
C THR A 63 21.90 -21.20 -20.25
N TRP A 64 21.06 -20.35 -19.69
CA TRP A 64 21.16 -18.89 -19.79
C TRP A 64 22.00 -18.35 -18.65
N ARG A 65 22.58 -17.16 -18.83
CA ARG A 65 23.29 -16.45 -17.77
C ARG A 65 22.75 -15.03 -17.63
N ALA A 66 22.23 -14.71 -16.44
CA ALA A 66 21.87 -13.35 -16.09
C ALA A 66 23.06 -12.68 -15.39
N LYS A 67 23.44 -11.48 -15.83
CA LYS A 67 24.60 -10.75 -15.31
C LYS A 67 24.26 -9.28 -15.10
N LEU A 68 24.56 -8.74 -13.92
CA LEU A 68 24.62 -7.30 -13.70
C LEU A 68 26.07 -6.83 -13.85
N THR A 69 26.31 -5.93 -14.81
CA THR A 69 27.62 -5.30 -15.04
C THR A 69 27.57 -3.86 -14.53
N LEU A 70 28.44 -3.50 -13.58
CA LEU A 70 28.50 -2.16 -13.01
C LEU A 70 29.25 -1.19 -13.93
N LYS A 71 28.81 0.06 -14.00
CA LYS A 71 29.44 1.09 -14.85
C LYS A 71 30.82 1.52 -14.34
N SER A 72 30.99 1.54 -13.02
CA SER A 72 32.25 1.82 -12.32
C SER A 72 32.49 0.70 -11.30
N ALA A 73 33.11 -0.39 -11.76
CA ALA A 73 33.51 -1.47 -10.87
C ALA A 73 34.70 -0.99 -10.02
N SER A 74 34.50 -0.81 -8.71
CA SER A 74 35.62 -0.83 -7.78
C SER A 74 36.20 -2.25 -7.76
N SER A 75 37.48 -2.39 -7.44
CA SER A 75 38.16 -3.71 -7.31
C SER A 75 37.51 -4.64 -6.28
N GLU A 76 36.56 -4.15 -5.48
CA GLU A 76 35.84 -4.87 -4.43
C GLU A 76 34.44 -5.37 -4.85
N CYS A 77 33.92 -4.98 -6.02
CA CYS A 77 32.59 -5.40 -6.49
C CYS A 77 32.66 -6.31 -7.72
N ALA A 78 32.58 -7.62 -7.49
CA ALA A 78 32.44 -8.60 -8.58
C ALA A 78 31.06 -8.50 -9.26
N PRO A 79 30.95 -8.69 -10.58
CA PRO A 79 29.67 -8.71 -11.28
C PRO A 79 28.78 -9.82 -10.75
N ALA A 80 27.55 -9.49 -10.35
CA ALA A 80 26.59 -10.49 -9.90
C ALA A 80 26.09 -11.29 -11.11
N SER A 81 26.35 -12.60 -11.13
CA SER A 81 25.97 -13.50 -12.22
C SER A 81 25.23 -14.72 -11.69
N ARG A 82 24.20 -15.16 -12.40
CA ARG A 82 23.43 -16.37 -12.08
C ARG A 82 23.13 -17.16 -13.35
N GLU A 83 23.40 -18.47 -13.30
CA GLU A 83 22.98 -19.38 -14.37
C GLU A 83 21.52 -19.81 -14.18
N ILE A 84 20.80 -19.92 -15.29
CA ILE A 84 19.37 -20.21 -15.33
C ILE A 84 19.15 -21.29 -16.40
N LYS A 85 18.67 -22.46 -15.98
CA LYS A 85 18.40 -23.58 -16.89
C LYS A 85 16.98 -23.50 -17.44
N VAL A 86 16.86 -23.31 -18.76
CA VAL A 86 15.58 -23.37 -19.49
C VAL A 86 15.38 -24.79 -20.04
N ARG A 87 14.29 -25.44 -19.62
CA ARG A 87 13.95 -26.83 -19.99
C ARG A 87 13.21 -26.90 -21.32
N GLY A 88 13.22 -28.09 -21.96
CA GLY A 88 12.47 -28.34 -23.20
C GLY A 88 10.95 -28.42 -23.04
N GLY A 89 10.46 -28.74 -21.83
CA GLY A 89 9.03 -28.90 -21.54
C GLY A 89 8.65 -28.31 -20.20
N ARG A 90 7.35 -28.04 -20.05
CA ARG A 90 6.77 -27.46 -18.82
C ARG A 90 6.99 -28.39 -17.63
N PRO A 91 7.59 -27.92 -16.52
CA PRO A 91 7.75 -28.72 -15.32
C PRO A 91 6.42 -28.84 -14.55
N GLY A 92 6.34 -29.83 -13.65
CA GLY A 92 5.16 -30.08 -12.81
C GLY A 92 4.90 -29.03 -11.72
N GLY A 93 5.84 -28.09 -11.49
CA GLY A 93 5.77 -27.14 -10.38
C GLY A 93 6.02 -27.78 -9.01
N PRO A 94 5.96 -27.00 -7.92
CA PRO A 94 6.02 -27.56 -6.57
C PRO A 94 4.76 -28.36 -6.23
N GLY A 95 4.95 -29.52 -5.59
CA GLY A 95 3.85 -30.27 -4.98
C GLY A 95 3.39 -29.64 -3.65
N GLY A 96 2.18 -30.00 -3.20
CA GLY A 96 1.74 -29.69 -1.84
C GLY A 96 2.51 -30.49 -0.79
N VAL A 97 2.53 -30.00 0.46
CA VAL A 97 3.15 -30.68 1.60
C VAL A 97 2.11 -30.88 2.70
N ALA A 98 2.20 -32.01 3.43
CA ALA A 98 1.29 -32.24 4.55
C ALA A 98 1.59 -31.26 5.69
N GLY A 99 0.54 -30.78 6.37
CA GLY A 99 0.68 -29.85 7.50
C GLY A 99 1.12 -28.44 7.10
N SER A 100 1.01 -28.07 5.82
CA SER A 100 1.13 -26.68 5.42
C SER A 100 0.27 -26.32 4.20
N VAL A 101 -0.20 -25.07 4.14
CA VAL A 101 -0.95 -24.54 2.99
C VAL A 101 -0.11 -24.56 1.72
N TRP A 102 1.19 -24.24 1.80
CA TRP A 102 2.17 -24.38 0.72
C TRP A 102 3.56 -24.75 1.25
N PRO A 103 4.42 -25.39 0.44
CA PRO A 103 5.78 -25.72 0.88
C PRO A 103 6.63 -24.47 1.10
N VAL A 104 7.23 -24.37 2.29
CA VAL A 104 8.29 -23.39 2.57
C VAL A 104 9.59 -23.88 1.93
N ARG A 105 10.14 -23.07 1.02
CA ARG A 105 11.35 -23.37 0.22
C ARG A 105 12.44 -22.33 0.42
N ASP A 106 12.10 -21.18 1.00
CA ASP A 106 13.00 -20.07 1.22
C ASP A 106 12.55 -19.27 2.46
N ASN A 107 13.31 -18.27 2.90
CA ASN A 107 13.05 -17.47 4.09
C ASN A 107 12.90 -15.98 3.76
N TRP A 108 12.25 -15.24 4.67
CA TRP A 108 12.33 -13.78 4.64
C TRP A 108 13.73 -13.34 5.07
N ASP A 109 14.42 -12.67 4.17
CA ASP A 109 15.72 -12.02 4.33
C ASP A 109 15.71 -10.68 3.59
N ARG A 110 16.81 -9.91 3.65
CA ARG A 110 16.87 -8.62 2.95
C ARG A 110 16.64 -8.74 1.44
N ALA A 111 17.14 -9.82 0.83
CA ALA A 111 17.01 -10.02 -0.61
C ALA A 111 15.55 -10.25 -1.03
N ASN A 112 14.80 -11.06 -0.29
CA ASN A 112 13.38 -11.32 -0.54
C ASN A 112 12.49 -10.13 -0.17
N GLU A 113 12.84 -9.32 0.83
CA GLU A 113 12.19 -8.03 1.08
C GLU A 113 12.41 -7.03 -0.07
N ASN A 114 13.61 -7.02 -0.65
CA ASN A 114 13.92 -6.17 -1.80
C ASN A 114 13.16 -6.61 -3.05
N LEU A 115 13.05 -7.93 -3.28
CA LEU A 115 12.22 -8.49 -4.35
C LEU A 115 10.73 -8.22 -4.15
N TYR A 116 10.23 -8.25 -2.90
CA TYR A 116 8.85 -7.89 -2.58
C TYR A 116 8.57 -6.44 -2.94
N SER A 117 9.46 -5.52 -2.56
CA SER A 117 9.32 -4.10 -2.87
C SER A 117 9.33 -3.84 -4.38
N ALA A 118 10.29 -4.44 -5.11
CA ALA A 118 10.36 -4.33 -6.57
C ALA A 118 9.12 -4.92 -7.26
N TRP A 119 8.57 -6.01 -6.73
CA TRP A 119 7.33 -6.61 -7.23
C TRP A 119 6.12 -5.70 -7.02
N ILE A 120 5.96 -5.10 -5.83
CA ILE A 120 4.89 -4.14 -5.55
C ILE A 120 4.96 -2.94 -6.50
N GLU A 121 6.14 -2.34 -6.66
CA GLU A 121 6.31 -1.18 -7.54
C GLU A 121 5.95 -1.52 -8.98
N ARG A 122 6.43 -2.66 -9.49
CA ARG A 122 6.11 -3.09 -10.86
C ARG A 122 4.63 -3.39 -11.06
N LEU A 123 3.99 -4.01 -10.06
CA LEU A 123 2.60 -4.45 -10.14
C LEU A 123 1.63 -3.26 -10.33
N PHE A 124 1.89 -2.16 -9.62
CA PHE A 124 1.05 -0.95 -9.62
C PHE A 124 1.64 0.21 -10.42
N GLU A 125 2.59 -0.07 -11.30
CA GLU A 125 3.19 0.93 -12.19
C GLU A 125 2.14 1.50 -13.17
N ALA A 126 2.12 2.83 -13.28
CA ALA A 126 1.36 3.59 -14.27
C ALA A 126 1.95 5.01 -14.39
N PRO A 127 1.69 5.75 -15.49
CA PRO A 127 2.07 7.16 -15.66
C PRO A 127 1.65 8.03 -14.47
N LEU A 128 2.43 9.05 -14.10
CA LEU A 128 2.23 9.78 -12.85
C LEU A 128 0.94 10.62 -12.85
N ASP A 129 0.55 11.15 -14.00
CA ASP A 129 -0.68 11.90 -14.25
C ASP A 129 -1.94 11.03 -14.22
N GLU A 130 -1.82 9.70 -14.23
CA GLU A 130 -2.94 8.78 -14.07
C GLU A 130 -3.23 8.45 -12.60
N ALA A 131 -4.49 8.18 -12.28
CA ALA A 131 -4.92 7.62 -11.00
C ALA A 131 -5.67 6.29 -11.23
N PRO A 132 -4.94 5.22 -11.61
CA PRO A 132 -5.58 3.96 -11.99
C PRO A 132 -6.38 3.37 -10.83
N SER A 133 -7.49 2.75 -11.21
CA SER A 133 -8.39 2.01 -10.33
C SER A 133 -8.77 0.70 -11.02
N TRP A 134 -8.71 -0.41 -10.28
CA TRP A 134 -9.02 -1.75 -10.75
C TRP A 134 -10.20 -2.30 -9.97
N THR A 135 -11.13 -3.00 -10.63
CA THR A 135 -12.37 -3.47 -9.96
C THR A 135 -12.08 -4.56 -8.92
N ALA A 136 -10.90 -5.18 -9.00
CA ALA A 136 -10.40 -6.14 -8.03
C ALA A 136 -8.88 -6.32 -8.10
N LEU A 137 -8.26 -6.70 -6.98
CA LEU A 137 -6.82 -7.02 -6.94
C LEU A 137 -6.44 -8.14 -7.95
N HIS A 138 -7.31 -9.13 -8.14
CA HIS A 138 -7.03 -10.20 -9.10
C HIS A 138 -6.94 -9.74 -10.56
N GLU A 139 -7.48 -8.58 -10.95
CA GLU A 139 -7.25 -8.05 -12.31
C GLU A 139 -5.77 -7.71 -12.51
N VAL A 140 -5.16 -7.05 -11.52
CA VAL A 140 -3.75 -6.66 -11.54
C VAL A 140 -2.83 -7.89 -11.45
N LEU A 141 -3.18 -8.85 -10.59
CA LEU A 141 -2.39 -10.09 -10.42
C LEU A 141 -2.43 -10.99 -11.66
N ARG A 142 -3.48 -10.91 -12.47
CA ARG A 142 -3.67 -11.73 -13.68
C ARG A 142 -3.09 -11.09 -14.93
N ASP A 143 -2.68 -9.83 -14.88
CA ASP A 143 -2.03 -9.17 -16.00
C ASP A 143 -0.56 -9.64 -16.10
N PRO A 144 -0.20 -10.43 -17.14
CA PRO A 144 1.17 -10.93 -17.30
C PRO A 144 2.18 -9.81 -17.59
N ASN A 145 1.72 -8.63 -18.05
CA ASN A 145 2.57 -7.48 -18.28
C ASN A 145 2.87 -6.72 -16.99
N ARG A 146 2.04 -6.82 -15.94
CA ARG A 146 2.28 -6.17 -14.64
C ARG A 146 2.93 -7.11 -13.64
N ASN A 147 2.47 -8.35 -13.61
CA ASN A 147 2.90 -9.30 -12.61
C ASN A 147 4.11 -10.12 -13.10
N ILE A 148 5.31 -9.78 -12.61
CA ILE A 148 6.55 -10.54 -12.90
C ILE A 148 6.44 -12.00 -12.39
N LEU A 149 5.62 -12.25 -11.37
CA LEU A 149 5.37 -13.59 -10.82
C LEU A 149 4.19 -14.31 -11.49
N PHE A 150 3.69 -13.80 -12.60
CA PHE A 150 2.64 -14.45 -13.37
C PHE A 150 3.09 -15.85 -13.82
N ASN A 151 2.31 -16.87 -13.46
CA ASN A 151 2.59 -18.30 -13.69
C ASN A 151 3.99 -18.74 -13.21
N HIS A 152 4.53 -18.08 -12.18
CA HIS A 152 5.85 -18.35 -11.62
C HIS A 152 6.04 -19.82 -11.19
N LEU A 153 4.99 -20.46 -10.68
CA LEU A 153 5.04 -21.85 -10.24
C LEU A 153 4.92 -22.86 -11.41
N GLY A 154 4.59 -22.40 -12.62
CA GLY A 154 4.30 -23.25 -13.75
C GLY A 154 3.02 -24.06 -13.58
N LEU A 155 2.07 -23.61 -12.74
CA LEU A 155 0.83 -24.32 -12.42
C LEU A 155 -0.41 -23.72 -13.10
N ARG A 156 -0.22 -22.68 -13.92
CA ARG A 156 -1.28 -21.77 -14.40
C ARG A 156 -2.04 -21.14 -13.24
N GLU A 157 -1.36 -20.92 -12.11
CA GLU A 157 -1.98 -20.54 -10.85
C GLU A 157 -2.73 -19.20 -10.90
N ASP A 158 -2.28 -18.26 -11.74
CA ASP A 158 -2.97 -16.98 -11.95
C ASP A 158 -4.10 -17.08 -12.99
N GLN A 159 -4.17 -18.19 -13.73
CA GLN A 159 -5.19 -18.42 -14.75
C GLN A 159 -6.31 -19.35 -14.27
N LYS A 160 -6.29 -19.73 -13.00
CA LYS A 160 -7.27 -20.66 -12.38
C LYS A 160 -8.50 -19.96 -11.79
N GLY A 161 -8.71 -18.68 -12.09
CA GLY A 161 -9.93 -17.97 -11.68
C GLY A 161 -10.03 -17.67 -10.18
N LEU A 162 -8.91 -17.62 -9.44
CA LEU A 162 -8.91 -17.26 -8.02
C LEU A 162 -9.48 -15.85 -7.79
N VAL A 163 -10.55 -15.74 -7.01
CA VAL A 163 -11.17 -14.45 -6.67
C VAL A 163 -10.43 -13.84 -5.49
N ILE A 164 -9.75 -12.72 -5.72
CA ILE A 164 -8.97 -11.96 -4.73
C ILE A 164 -9.49 -10.52 -4.75
N ARG A 165 -10.28 -10.15 -3.73
CA ARG A 165 -10.96 -8.84 -3.57
C ARG A 165 -10.80 -8.36 -2.12
N PRO A 166 -9.63 -7.84 -1.75
CA PRO A 166 -9.39 -7.34 -0.41
C PRO A 166 -10.06 -5.98 -0.19
N ASP A 167 -10.47 -5.69 1.04
CA ASP A 167 -10.65 -4.31 1.51
C ASP A 167 -9.28 -3.67 1.87
N CYS A 168 -9.29 -2.48 2.48
CA CYS A 168 -8.05 -1.80 2.86
C CYS A 168 -7.21 -2.60 3.86
N ALA A 169 -7.83 -3.28 4.83
CA ALA A 169 -7.14 -4.02 5.87
C ALA A 169 -6.61 -5.38 5.37
N ASP A 170 -7.33 -6.02 4.46
CA ASP A 170 -6.93 -7.26 3.80
C ASP A 170 -5.77 -7.06 2.83
N LEU A 171 -5.72 -5.92 2.13
CA LEU A 171 -4.84 -5.68 0.99
C LEU A 171 -3.36 -5.97 1.29
N PRO A 172 -2.76 -5.47 2.38
CA PRO A 172 -1.36 -5.79 2.71
C PRO A 172 -1.14 -7.29 2.93
N TYR A 173 -2.06 -7.99 3.60
CA TYR A 173 -1.95 -9.44 3.83
C TYR A 173 -2.11 -10.24 2.55
N PHE A 174 -2.99 -9.82 1.65
CA PHE A 174 -3.21 -10.49 0.37
C PHE A 174 -2.00 -10.33 -0.55
N LEU A 175 -1.41 -9.14 -0.61
CA LEU A 175 -0.19 -8.87 -1.37
C LEU A 175 1.00 -9.68 -0.81
N ARG A 176 1.21 -9.62 0.52
CA ARG A 176 2.29 -10.34 1.21
C ARG A 176 2.11 -11.86 1.09
N GLY A 177 0.89 -12.36 1.27
CA GLY A 177 0.55 -13.77 1.18
C GLY A 177 0.68 -14.31 -0.25
N TYR A 178 0.28 -13.53 -1.26
CA TYR A 178 0.49 -13.87 -2.66
C TYR A 178 1.98 -13.98 -2.99
N PHE A 179 2.78 -12.99 -2.63
CA PHE A 179 4.22 -13.04 -2.85
C PHE A 179 4.87 -14.22 -2.12
N ALA A 180 4.50 -14.44 -0.84
CA ALA A 180 4.99 -15.57 -0.05
C ALA A 180 4.63 -16.92 -0.67
N PHE A 181 3.41 -17.09 -1.18
CA PHE A 181 2.98 -18.29 -1.88
C PHE A 181 3.82 -18.56 -3.14
N LYS A 182 4.05 -17.54 -3.97
CA LYS A 182 4.86 -17.65 -5.19
C LYS A 182 6.29 -18.05 -4.88
N MET A 183 6.89 -17.37 -3.91
CA MET A 183 8.29 -17.53 -3.55
C MET A 183 8.53 -18.73 -2.64
N GLY A 184 7.48 -19.29 -2.01
CA GLY A 184 7.58 -20.36 -1.03
C GLY A 184 8.13 -19.87 0.32
N LEU A 185 7.70 -18.68 0.77
CA LEU A 185 8.14 -18.06 2.01
C LEU A 185 7.16 -18.36 3.16
N PRO A 186 7.61 -18.25 4.43
CA PRO A 186 6.74 -18.29 5.59
C PRO A 186 5.67 -17.18 5.55
N PHE A 187 4.47 -17.47 6.04
CA PHE A 187 3.40 -16.49 6.18
C PHE A 187 2.51 -16.83 7.37
N GLY A 188 1.93 -15.80 7.99
CA GLY A 188 0.99 -15.92 9.10
C GLY A 188 0.31 -14.59 9.41
N TYR A 189 -0.65 -14.66 10.31
CA TYR A 189 -1.50 -13.55 10.72
C TYR A 189 -1.96 -13.72 12.17
N SER A 190 -2.32 -12.63 12.81
CA SER A 190 -2.84 -12.57 14.16
C SER A 190 -4.33 -12.26 14.14
N LYS A 191 -5.07 -12.91 15.05
CA LYS A 191 -6.39 -12.45 15.44
C LYS A 191 -6.23 -11.37 16.51
N CYS A 192 -6.82 -10.22 16.24
CA CYS A 192 -6.75 -9.06 17.11
C CYS A 192 -8.15 -8.56 17.41
N SER A 193 -8.32 -7.86 18.53
CA SER A 193 -9.55 -7.12 18.80
C SER A 193 -9.62 -5.87 17.92
N ARG A 194 -10.83 -5.35 17.69
CA ARG A 194 -11.03 -4.05 17.00
C ARG A 194 -10.57 -2.84 17.80
N GLY A 195 -10.26 -3.02 19.08
CA GLY A 195 -10.22 -1.94 20.07
C GLY A 195 -11.64 -1.48 20.43
N GLY A 196 -11.74 -0.49 21.30
CA GLY A 196 -13.03 0.08 21.74
C GLY A 196 -13.05 0.42 23.22
N GLY A 197 -14.01 1.26 23.64
CA GLY A 197 -14.17 1.66 25.04
C GLY A 197 -12.90 2.31 25.63
N GLY A 198 -12.17 3.10 24.84
CA GLY A 198 -10.92 3.74 25.25
C GLY A 198 -9.68 2.82 25.20
N LYS A 199 -9.80 1.59 24.70
CA LYS A 199 -8.69 0.61 24.64
C LYS A 199 -8.24 0.35 23.20
N ALA A 200 -6.93 0.37 22.99
CA ALA A 200 -6.31 0.01 21.71
C ALA A 200 -6.57 -1.45 21.31
N PRO A 201 -6.54 -1.77 20.00
CA PRO A 201 -6.48 -3.13 19.48
C PRO A 201 -5.34 -3.95 20.12
N ARG A 202 -5.61 -5.23 20.42
CA ARG A 202 -4.61 -6.19 20.93
C ARG A 202 -4.75 -7.53 20.23
N CYS A 203 -3.65 -8.22 20.00
CA CYS A 203 -3.66 -9.54 19.36
C CYS A 203 -3.52 -10.65 20.40
N GLY A 204 -4.49 -11.56 20.45
CA GLY A 204 -4.55 -12.67 21.40
C GLY A 204 -3.96 -13.96 20.85
N SER A 205 -4.11 -14.19 19.54
CA SER A 205 -3.71 -15.43 18.87
C SER A 205 -2.90 -15.16 17.61
N TRP A 206 -2.01 -16.08 17.27
CA TRP A 206 -1.24 -16.05 16.03
C TRP A 206 -1.27 -17.41 15.32
N TRP A 207 -1.62 -17.36 14.05
CA TRP A 207 -1.78 -18.49 13.15
C TRP A 207 -0.86 -18.33 11.94
N ASN A 208 -0.51 -19.43 11.30
CA ASN A 208 0.38 -19.41 10.15
C ASN A 208 0.10 -20.57 9.20
N ILE A 209 0.79 -20.59 8.07
CA ILE A 209 0.59 -21.60 7.03
C ILE A 209 0.91 -23.03 7.46
N LYS A 210 1.51 -23.27 8.64
CA LYS A 210 1.76 -24.60 9.23
C LYS A 210 0.89 -24.89 10.46
N LYS A 211 0.47 -23.84 11.16
CA LYS A 211 -0.45 -23.87 12.30
C LYS A 211 -1.70 -23.10 11.91
N GLU A 212 -2.60 -23.78 11.20
CA GLU A 212 -3.88 -23.21 10.79
C GLU A 212 -4.86 -23.17 11.96
N GLU A 213 -5.75 -22.19 11.92
CA GLU A 213 -6.82 -22.04 12.90
C GLU A 213 -7.78 -23.24 12.90
N THR A 214 -8.23 -23.63 14.09
CA THR A 214 -9.22 -24.70 14.26
C THR A 214 -10.58 -24.11 14.60
N ALA A 215 -11.67 -24.74 14.14
CA ALA A 215 -13.04 -24.28 14.38
C ALA A 215 -13.47 -24.18 15.87
N ASN A 216 -12.65 -24.68 16.80
CA ASN A 216 -12.88 -24.60 18.25
C ASN A 216 -11.96 -23.59 18.95
N SER A 217 -11.25 -22.75 18.20
CA SER A 217 -10.44 -21.68 18.76
C SER A 217 -11.39 -20.57 19.26
N PRO A 218 -11.31 -20.14 20.53
CA PRO A 218 -12.23 -19.13 21.06
C PRO A 218 -12.09 -17.84 20.26
N ASP A 219 -13.22 -17.24 19.87
CA ASP A 219 -13.23 -15.91 19.27
C ASP A 219 -12.91 -14.89 20.37
N ASP A 220 -11.81 -14.16 20.18
CA ASP A 220 -11.35 -13.14 21.13
C ASP A 220 -12.33 -11.94 21.25
N ASP A 221 -13.34 -11.86 20.39
CA ASP A 221 -14.38 -10.81 20.36
C ASP A 221 -15.46 -10.98 21.46
N GLU A 222 -15.63 -12.17 22.04
CA GLU A 222 -16.74 -12.45 22.98
C GLU A 222 -16.56 -11.83 24.38
N LYS A 223 -15.44 -11.15 24.67
CA LYS A 223 -15.15 -10.58 26.00
C LYS A 223 -15.33 -9.06 26.13
N ALA A 224 -15.78 -8.35 25.10
CA ALA A 224 -15.87 -6.89 25.12
C ALA A 224 -17.28 -6.28 25.02
N ALA A 225 -18.33 -7.08 24.81
CA ALA A 225 -19.70 -6.58 24.69
C ALA A 225 -20.69 -7.38 25.55
N SER A 226 -20.64 -7.20 26.87
CA SER A 226 -21.76 -7.54 27.76
C SER A 226 -22.36 -6.26 28.36
N SER A 227 -23.17 -5.57 27.57
CA SER A 227 -24.22 -4.68 28.06
C SER A 227 -25.53 -5.15 27.44
N GLY A 228 -26.45 -5.60 28.29
CA GLY A 228 -27.54 -6.52 27.97
C GLY A 228 -28.56 -6.03 26.94
N GLY A 229 -29.13 -7.02 26.23
CA GLY A 229 -30.23 -6.84 25.29
C GLY A 229 -31.03 -8.14 25.10
N LEU A 230 -32.35 -7.99 25.02
CA LEU A 230 -33.43 -8.97 25.09
C LEU A 230 -33.57 -9.93 23.89
N PHE A 231 -32.49 -10.57 23.42
CA PHE A 231 -32.53 -11.50 22.26
C PHE A 231 -32.00 -12.93 22.52
N ASP A 232 -31.80 -13.32 23.78
CA ASP A 232 -31.21 -14.63 24.15
C ASP A 232 -32.24 -15.79 24.24
N LEU A 233 -33.21 -15.84 23.32
CA LEU A 233 -34.32 -16.82 23.38
C LEU A 233 -34.51 -17.70 22.14
N PHE A 234 -33.62 -17.62 21.15
CA PHE A 234 -33.65 -18.53 19.98
C PHE A 234 -32.24 -19.02 19.60
N SER A 235 -31.64 -19.85 20.44
CA SER A 235 -30.50 -20.69 20.04
C SER A 235 -30.60 -22.06 20.69
N THR A 236 -31.44 -22.93 20.14
CA THR A 236 -31.44 -24.37 20.44
C THR A 236 -31.13 -25.13 19.16
N GLY A 237 -29.90 -25.63 19.06
CA GLY A 237 -29.46 -26.40 17.89
C GLY A 237 -27.98 -26.79 17.90
N SER A 238 -27.49 -27.41 18.98
CA SER A 238 -26.16 -28.04 19.00
C SER A 238 -26.14 -29.26 18.06
N SER A 239 -25.74 -29.05 16.81
CA SER A 239 -25.33 -30.14 15.93
C SER A 239 -23.83 -30.38 16.13
N LYS A 240 -23.48 -31.55 16.68
CA LYS A 240 -22.09 -32.02 16.77
C LYS A 240 -21.54 -32.16 15.35
N SER A 241 -20.67 -31.24 14.93
CA SER A 241 -20.00 -31.38 13.63
C SER A 241 -18.98 -32.51 13.71
N LYS A 242 -19.26 -33.59 12.96
CA LYS A 242 -18.28 -34.64 12.70
C LYS A 242 -17.10 -34.01 11.98
N LYS A 243 -15.86 -34.32 12.39
CA LYS A 243 -14.63 -34.03 11.63
C LYS A 243 -14.73 -34.70 10.27
N GLN A 244 -15.32 -34.02 9.29
CA GLN A 244 -15.20 -34.36 7.88
C GLN A 244 -13.78 -33.97 7.46
N SER A 245 -12.97 -34.97 7.11
CA SER A 245 -11.71 -34.74 6.42
C SER A 245 -12.03 -34.01 5.11
N LYS A 246 -11.71 -32.71 5.04
CA LYS A 246 -11.84 -31.95 3.78
C LYS A 246 -11.00 -32.67 2.71
N PRO A 247 -11.52 -32.86 1.48
CA PRO A 247 -10.73 -33.41 0.38
C PRO A 247 -9.44 -32.61 0.22
N ARG A 248 -8.31 -33.28 -0.06
CA ARG A 248 -7.04 -32.61 -0.35
C ARG A 248 -7.21 -31.75 -1.61
N GLN A 249 -7.42 -30.46 -1.41
CA GLN A 249 -7.41 -29.46 -2.45
C GLN A 249 -6.01 -29.40 -3.09
N GLY A 250 -5.94 -29.12 -4.40
CA GLY A 250 -4.66 -28.85 -5.06
C GLY A 250 -4.05 -27.54 -4.55
N LEU A 251 -2.72 -27.41 -4.62
CA LEU A 251 -1.95 -26.29 -4.07
C LEU A 251 -2.55 -24.89 -4.33
N VAL A 252 -2.97 -24.63 -5.57
CA VAL A 252 -3.57 -23.32 -5.96
C VAL A 252 -4.93 -23.09 -5.31
N GLN A 253 -5.74 -24.15 -5.20
CA GLN A 253 -7.05 -24.06 -4.56
C GLN A 253 -6.90 -23.85 -3.05
N SER A 254 -5.96 -24.56 -2.40
CA SER A 254 -5.63 -24.38 -0.99
C SER A 254 -5.21 -22.96 -0.69
N PHE A 255 -4.32 -22.37 -1.51
CA PHE A 255 -3.93 -20.97 -1.39
C PHE A 255 -5.12 -20.02 -1.55
N GLY A 256 -5.96 -20.23 -2.58
CA GLY A 256 -7.16 -19.41 -2.81
C GLY A 256 -8.14 -19.43 -1.65
N THR A 257 -8.42 -20.62 -1.08
CA THR A 257 -9.26 -20.77 0.11
C THR A 257 -8.62 -20.12 1.33
N TYR A 258 -7.31 -20.27 1.52
CA TYR A 258 -6.60 -19.68 2.65
C TYR A 258 -6.69 -18.16 2.64
N LEU A 259 -6.43 -17.49 1.51
CA LEU A 259 -6.59 -16.03 1.45
C LEU A 259 -8.04 -15.59 1.64
N ARG A 260 -8.97 -16.12 0.83
CA ARG A 260 -10.35 -15.63 0.78
C ARG A 260 -11.18 -15.97 2.02
N SER A 261 -10.85 -17.05 2.73
CA SER A 261 -11.67 -17.54 3.84
C SER A 261 -10.95 -17.55 5.18
N THR A 262 -9.63 -17.79 5.20
CA THR A 262 -8.90 -17.85 6.47
C THR A 262 -8.37 -16.48 6.85
N VAL A 263 -7.59 -15.85 5.96
CA VAL A 263 -7.02 -14.53 6.21
C VAL A 263 -8.10 -13.45 6.24
N ALA A 264 -8.96 -13.39 5.23
CA ALA A 264 -10.01 -12.36 5.10
C ALA A 264 -11.00 -12.32 6.28
N ASN A 265 -11.27 -13.48 6.90
CA ASN A 265 -12.17 -13.54 8.06
C ASN A 265 -11.47 -13.28 9.40
N SER A 266 -10.14 -13.10 9.39
CA SER A 266 -9.34 -12.97 10.61
C SER A 266 -8.73 -11.59 10.78
N VAL A 267 -8.31 -10.95 9.69
CA VAL A 267 -7.70 -9.62 9.72
C VAL A 267 -8.75 -8.54 9.51
N HIS A 268 -8.54 -7.38 10.09
CA HIS A 268 -9.42 -6.22 9.95
C HIS A 268 -8.65 -4.95 10.33
N SER A 269 -9.33 -3.80 10.29
CA SER A 269 -8.74 -2.49 10.55
C SER A 269 -8.02 -2.31 11.90
N GLY A 270 -8.29 -3.18 12.88
CA GLY A 270 -7.61 -3.18 14.18
C GLY A 270 -6.25 -3.89 14.14
N SER A 271 -6.06 -4.85 13.23
CA SER A 271 -4.80 -5.58 13.04
C SER A 271 -3.64 -4.65 12.68
N GLY A 272 -3.93 -3.53 11.99
CA GLY A 272 -2.94 -2.52 11.62
C GLY A 272 -2.63 -1.47 12.70
N ARG A 273 -3.52 -1.31 13.69
CA ARG A 273 -3.50 -0.19 14.64
C ARG A 273 -3.04 -0.57 16.04
N THR A 274 -2.57 -1.79 16.26
CA THR A 274 -2.02 -2.22 17.56
C THR A 274 -0.92 -1.29 18.08
N SER A 275 -0.63 -1.34 19.39
CA SER A 275 0.42 -0.51 20.02
C SER A 275 1.75 -0.62 19.28
N ALA A 276 2.51 0.49 19.24
CA ALA A 276 3.78 0.60 18.52
C ALA A 276 4.85 -0.36 19.04
N ASP A 277 4.82 -0.65 20.34
CA ASP A 277 5.80 -1.45 21.08
C ASP A 277 5.38 -2.91 21.32
N ASP A 278 4.19 -3.31 20.86
CA ASP A 278 3.67 -4.66 21.07
C ASP A 278 4.38 -5.69 20.15
N ASN A 279 4.89 -6.76 20.75
CA ASN A 279 5.57 -7.85 20.04
C ASN A 279 4.61 -8.90 19.45
N ASN A 280 3.35 -8.91 19.89
CA ASN A 280 2.36 -9.93 19.53
C ASN A 280 1.60 -9.61 18.23
N THR A 281 2.02 -8.56 17.54
CA THR A 281 1.38 -7.99 16.36
C THR A 281 2.06 -8.48 15.07
N ASP A 282 1.34 -8.42 13.95
CA ASP A 282 1.94 -8.76 12.65
C ASP A 282 2.77 -7.63 12.06
N TYR A 283 2.63 -6.40 12.57
CA TYR A 283 3.34 -5.22 12.09
C TYR A 283 4.23 -4.61 13.15
N TYR A 284 5.35 -4.02 12.72
CA TYR A 284 6.19 -3.17 13.57
C TYR A 284 6.40 -1.80 12.90
N PRO A 285 6.49 -0.70 13.68
CA PRO A 285 6.73 0.63 13.16
C PRO A 285 8.18 0.82 12.68
N VAL A 286 8.34 1.65 11.65
CA VAL A 286 9.64 1.94 11.00
C VAL A 286 10.01 3.42 11.11
N PRO A 287 11.28 3.82 10.95
CA PRO A 287 11.63 5.23 10.97
C PRO A 287 11.11 5.95 9.71
N LEU A 288 10.90 7.27 9.82
CA LEU A 288 10.53 8.11 8.69
C LEU A 288 11.79 8.52 7.91
N THR A 289 12.29 7.61 7.06
CA THR A 289 13.42 7.86 6.16
C THR A 289 13.14 7.31 4.76
N GLN A 290 13.90 7.76 3.78
CA GLN A 290 13.76 7.32 2.39
C GLN A 290 14.05 5.83 2.21
N GLU A 291 14.92 5.26 3.05
CA GLU A 291 15.34 3.85 3.04
C GLU A 291 14.32 2.95 3.74
N ALA A 292 13.63 3.48 4.75
CA ALA A 292 12.61 2.76 5.49
C ALA A 292 11.23 2.80 4.78
N LEU A 293 10.90 3.88 4.07
CA LEU A 293 9.63 4.04 3.37
C LEU A 293 9.68 3.50 1.93
N ARG A 294 9.94 2.19 1.79
CA ARG A 294 10.00 1.48 0.50
C ARG A 294 8.63 0.93 0.06
N PRO A 295 8.44 0.60 -1.24
CA PRO A 295 7.24 -0.10 -1.70
C PRO A 295 6.96 -1.36 -0.87
N GLY A 296 5.70 -1.60 -0.51
CA GLY A 296 5.28 -2.67 0.39
C GLY A 296 5.22 -2.27 1.87
N THR A 297 5.75 -1.11 2.26
CA THR A 297 5.49 -0.51 3.58
C THR A 297 4.01 -0.20 3.74
N ILE A 298 3.46 -0.55 4.89
CA ILE A 298 2.05 -0.36 5.25
C ILE A 298 1.90 0.98 5.94
N TYR A 299 0.87 1.75 5.63
CA TYR A 299 0.42 2.88 6.43
C TYR A 299 -0.92 2.50 7.05
N ALA A 300 -1.04 2.60 8.38
CA ALA A 300 -2.31 2.48 9.07
C ALA A 300 -2.66 3.82 9.71
N ASP A 301 -3.82 4.36 9.36
CA ASP A 301 -4.31 5.59 9.96
C ASP A 301 -4.97 5.31 11.33
N PRO A 302 -5.33 6.35 12.11
CA PRO A 302 -5.96 6.19 13.42
C PRO A 302 -7.35 5.53 13.36
N TYR A 303 -8.07 5.64 12.24
CA TYR A 303 -9.48 5.25 12.09
C TYR A 303 -9.64 3.88 11.43
N GLY A 304 -8.55 3.30 10.94
CA GLY A 304 -8.51 1.94 10.40
C GLY A 304 -8.36 1.85 8.89
N HIS A 305 -8.19 2.97 8.17
CA HIS A 305 -7.82 2.93 6.76
C HIS A 305 -6.36 2.52 6.63
N VAL A 306 -6.09 1.64 5.68
CA VAL A 306 -4.77 1.05 5.47
C VAL A 306 -4.37 1.17 4.02
N LEU A 307 -3.14 1.65 3.79
CA LEU A 307 -2.55 1.80 2.47
C LEU A 307 -1.23 1.03 2.39
N VAL A 308 -0.83 0.64 1.19
CA VAL A 308 0.49 0.03 0.92
C VAL A 308 1.26 0.94 -0.03
N LEU A 309 2.44 1.40 0.38
CA LEU A 309 3.31 2.19 -0.50
C LEU A 309 3.60 1.38 -1.78
N ALA A 310 3.39 2.01 -2.92
CA ALA A 310 3.56 1.42 -4.24
C ALA A 310 4.83 1.94 -4.93
N LYS A 311 5.12 3.24 -4.80
CA LYS A 311 6.25 3.86 -5.48
C LYS A 311 6.71 5.11 -4.74
N ARG A 312 8.01 5.37 -4.76
CA ARG A 312 8.57 6.68 -4.45
C ARG A 312 8.91 7.40 -5.75
N VAL A 313 8.42 8.63 -5.90
CA VAL A 313 8.86 9.55 -6.95
C VAL A 313 9.88 10.48 -6.31
N ALA A 314 11.11 10.46 -6.84
CA ALA A 314 12.17 11.32 -6.35
C ALA A 314 11.86 12.79 -6.68
N GLN A 315 12.26 13.68 -5.77
CA GLN A 315 12.30 15.11 -6.05
C GLN A 315 13.19 15.38 -7.28
N THR A 316 12.75 16.31 -8.12
CA THR A 316 13.51 16.80 -9.27
C THR A 316 13.83 18.28 -9.07
N PRO A 317 14.71 18.91 -9.88
CA PRO A 317 14.84 20.37 -9.90
C PRO A 317 13.49 21.07 -10.15
N ASP A 318 12.56 20.34 -10.77
CA ASP A 318 11.28 20.84 -11.26
C ASP A 318 10.06 20.42 -10.43
N GLY A 319 10.23 19.82 -9.26
CA GLY A 319 9.07 19.47 -8.45
C GLY A 319 9.39 18.66 -7.22
N ALA A 320 8.48 18.75 -6.24
CA ALA A 320 8.55 17.98 -5.02
C ALA A 320 8.54 16.46 -5.29
N GLY A 321 9.22 15.70 -4.44
CA GLY A 321 9.05 14.25 -4.42
C GLY A 321 7.67 13.88 -3.86
N VAL A 322 7.22 12.67 -4.15
CA VAL A 322 5.93 12.16 -3.64
C VAL A 322 5.96 10.66 -3.45
N PHE A 323 5.30 10.17 -2.40
CA PHE A 323 4.98 8.75 -2.28
C PHE A 323 3.64 8.44 -2.94
N LEU A 324 3.59 7.35 -3.68
CA LEU A 324 2.37 6.75 -4.18
C LEU A 324 2.07 5.49 -3.36
N ALA A 325 0.80 5.24 -3.11
CA ALA A 325 0.32 4.05 -2.43
C ALA A 325 -0.89 3.46 -3.14
N VAL A 326 -1.31 2.29 -2.71
CA VAL A 326 -2.57 1.67 -3.12
C VAL A 326 -3.40 1.33 -1.89
N ASP A 327 -4.72 1.44 -2.03
CA ASP A 327 -5.67 1.01 -1.02
C ASP A 327 -6.75 0.12 -1.65
N GLY A 328 -7.27 -0.80 -0.83
CA GLY A 328 -8.44 -1.60 -1.17
C GLY A 328 -9.68 -0.90 -0.65
N GLN A 329 -10.74 -0.87 -1.43
CA GLN A 329 -12.03 -0.34 -1.03
C GLN A 329 -12.95 -1.48 -0.58
N PRO A 330 -13.98 -1.24 0.25
CA PRO A 330 -14.88 -2.30 0.70
C PRO A 330 -15.67 -2.98 -0.43
N ASP A 331 -15.82 -2.32 -1.58
CA ASP A 331 -16.39 -2.91 -2.80
C ASP A 331 -15.39 -3.85 -3.53
N GLY A 332 -14.17 -3.97 -3.03
CA GLY A 332 -13.07 -4.77 -3.59
C GLY A 332 -12.22 -4.05 -4.64
N THR A 333 -12.53 -2.80 -4.98
CA THR A 333 -11.75 -1.97 -5.89
C THR A 333 -10.38 -1.69 -5.29
N VAL A 334 -9.31 -1.70 -6.11
CA VAL A 334 -7.97 -1.28 -5.69
C VAL A 334 -7.60 -0.02 -6.46
N ALA A 335 -7.22 1.04 -5.76
CA ALA A 335 -6.92 2.33 -6.38
C ALA A 335 -5.55 2.85 -5.97
N ARG A 336 -4.87 3.55 -6.89
CA ARG A 336 -3.62 4.26 -6.58
C ARG A 336 -3.91 5.64 -6.01
N LYS A 337 -3.21 5.99 -4.94
CA LYS A 337 -3.31 7.23 -4.18
C LYS A 337 -1.95 7.93 -4.09
N ARG A 338 -1.96 9.25 -4.02
CA ARG A 338 -0.79 10.07 -3.68
C ARG A 338 -0.74 10.29 -2.16
N PHE A 339 0.47 10.44 -1.64
CA PHE A 339 0.68 10.91 -0.27
C PHE A 339 0.31 12.37 -0.16
N TRP A 340 -0.61 12.65 0.76
CA TRP A 340 -0.97 13.98 1.25
C TRP A 340 -1.84 13.80 2.50
N ARG A 341 -2.03 14.89 3.26
CA ARG A 341 -2.65 14.87 4.60
C ARG A 341 -4.03 14.17 4.64
N GLY A 342 -4.86 14.31 3.63
CA GLY A 342 -6.21 13.71 3.60
C GLY A 342 -6.29 12.26 3.13
N ASN A 343 -5.21 11.68 2.60
CA ASN A 343 -5.13 10.24 2.33
C ASN A 343 -4.34 9.50 3.42
N PHE A 344 -3.45 10.20 4.13
CA PHE A 344 -2.55 9.65 5.14
C PHE A 344 -2.81 10.35 6.46
N LEU A 345 -4.04 10.19 6.98
CA LEU A 345 -4.45 10.82 8.23
C LEU A 345 -3.55 10.37 9.37
N PHE A 346 -3.11 11.32 10.18
CA PHE A 346 -2.25 11.05 11.32
C PHE A 346 -2.75 11.80 12.54
N ALA A 347 -3.00 11.07 13.63
CA ALA A 347 -3.37 11.63 14.91
C ALA A 347 -2.99 10.63 16.02
N GLN A 348 -2.28 11.11 17.04
CA GLN A 348 -1.94 10.27 18.18
C GLN A 348 -3.13 10.22 19.14
N ASN A 349 -3.66 9.01 19.33
CA ASN A 349 -4.61 8.71 20.39
C ASN A 349 -4.33 7.29 20.89
N PRO A 350 -3.76 7.11 22.09
CA PRO A 350 -3.47 5.79 22.64
C PRO A 350 -4.67 4.84 22.68
N ALA A 351 -5.90 5.36 22.76
CA ALA A 351 -7.12 4.55 22.72
C ALA A 351 -7.39 3.94 21.33
N MET A 352 -6.92 4.59 20.26
CA MET A 352 -7.04 4.12 18.88
C MET A 352 -5.85 3.26 18.45
N GLY A 353 -4.83 3.16 19.33
CA GLY A 353 -3.58 2.46 19.10
C GLY A 353 -2.55 3.32 18.34
N SER A 354 -1.66 2.70 17.56
CA SER A 354 -0.56 3.42 16.90
C SER A 354 -0.81 3.59 15.40
N PRO A 355 -0.98 4.83 14.91
CA PRO A 355 -0.97 5.12 13.48
C PRO A 355 0.46 5.18 12.93
N GLY A 356 0.58 5.25 11.61
CA GLY A 356 1.82 5.53 10.89
C GLY A 356 2.32 4.39 10.01
N PHE A 357 3.56 4.54 9.55
CA PHE A 357 4.23 3.59 8.65
C PHE A 357 4.78 2.38 9.40
N LYS A 358 4.55 1.20 8.85
CA LYS A 358 4.84 -0.11 9.45
C LYS A 358 5.31 -1.11 8.40
N ARG A 359 5.97 -2.18 8.84
CA ARG A 359 6.32 -3.34 8.02
C ARG A 359 5.83 -4.64 8.65
N PHE A 360 5.65 -5.67 7.84
CA PHE A 360 5.38 -7.02 8.34
C PHE A 360 6.53 -7.51 9.20
N ARG A 361 6.19 -7.95 10.41
CA ARG A 361 7.08 -8.61 11.35
C ARG A 361 7.67 -9.85 10.68
N PRO A 362 9.01 -9.99 10.62
CA PRO A 362 9.64 -11.13 9.96
C PRO A 362 9.22 -12.44 10.59
N ILE A 363 8.88 -13.42 9.76
CA ILE A 363 8.57 -14.79 10.19
C ILE A 363 9.77 -15.66 9.84
N VAL A 364 10.36 -16.25 10.87
CA VAL A 364 11.52 -17.15 10.77
C VAL A 364 11.12 -18.57 11.11
N GLN A 365 11.81 -19.53 10.50
CA GLN A 365 11.66 -20.94 10.83
C GLN A 365 12.71 -21.32 11.88
N VAL A 366 12.27 -21.87 13.01
CA VAL A 366 13.17 -22.37 14.07
C VAL A 366 13.52 -23.84 13.86
N LYS A 367 14.46 -24.36 14.66
CA LYS A 367 14.78 -25.81 14.71
C LYS A 367 13.51 -26.62 14.96
N GLY A 368 13.29 -27.68 14.18
CA GLY A 368 12.04 -28.45 14.19
C GLY A 368 10.99 -27.98 13.19
N GLY A 369 11.21 -26.83 12.53
CA GLY A 369 10.42 -26.38 11.40
C GLY A 369 9.17 -25.57 11.75
N GLU A 370 8.95 -25.28 13.03
CA GLU A 370 7.97 -24.32 13.51
C GLU A 370 8.30 -22.91 13.01
N LEU A 371 7.25 -22.12 12.77
CA LEU A 371 7.38 -20.72 12.37
C LEU A 371 7.14 -19.85 13.59
N ARG A 372 7.91 -18.76 13.73
CA ARG A 372 7.63 -17.70 14.72
C ARG A 372 7.91 -16.34 14.15
N ARG A 373 7.34 -15.31 14.77
CA ARG A 373 7.65 -13.91 14.48
C ARG A 373 8.86 -13.45 15.30
N LEU A 374 9.63 -12.50 14.76
CA LEU A 374 10.69 -11.81 15.51
C LEU A 374 10.11 -10.71 16.41
N SER A 375 10.59 -10.62 17.65
CA SER A 375 10.31 -9.49 18.55
C SER A 375 10.96 -8.18 18.05
N ASN A 376 10.49 -7.04 18.55
CA ASN A 376 11.06 -5.71 18.27
C ASN A 376 12.57 -5.66 18.58
N ALA A 377 13.00 -6.28 19.69
CA ALA A 377 14.40 -6.35 20.08
C ALA A 377 15.26 -7.21 19.12
N GLU A 378 14.70 -8.28 18.56
CA GLU A 378 15.37 -9.09 17.54
C GLU A 378 15.45 -8.36 16.19
N ILE A 379 14.39 -7.66 15.80
CA ILE A 379 14.36 -6.84 14.58
C ILE A 379 15.41 -5.75 14.63
N ALA A 380 15.47 -4.99 15.73
CA ALA A 380 16.42 -3.89 15.91
C ALA A 380 17.89 -4.35 15.82
N LYS A 381 18.18 -5.60 16.16
CA LYS A 381 19.54 -6.19 16.11
C LYS A 381 19.82 -6.95 14.81
N SER A 382 18.82 -7.14 13.96
CA SER A 382 18.97 -7.92 12.72
C SER A 382 19.65 -7.10 11.63
N ALA A 383 20.62 -7.70 10.94
CA ALA A 383 21.24 -7.10 9.76
C ALA A 383 20.29 -7.00 8.55
N ASP A 384 19.26 -7.85 8.49
CA ASP A 384 18.29 -7.86 7.38
C ASP A 384 17.18 -6.80 7.54
N TYR A 385 16.86 -6.45 8.79
CA TYR A 385 15.75 -5.56 9.13
C TYR A 385 16.28 -4.27 9.76
N GLY A 386 16.71 -4.32 11.03
CA GLY A 386 17.47 -3.25 11.69
C GLY A 386 16.74 -1.90 11.83
N ASP A 387 15.45 -1.86 11.51
CA ASP A 387 14.68 -0.66 11.22
C ASP A 387 13.42 -0.54 12.09
N PHE A 388 13.39 -1.23 13.23
CA PHE A 388 12.36 -0.97 14.23
C PHE A 388 12.56 0.43 14.83
N SER A 389 11.52 1.27 14.77
CA SER A 389 11.53 2.60 15.41
C SER A 389 10.14 2.98 15.90
N ILE A 390 10.09 3.52 17.13
CA ILE A 390 8.89 4.09 17.73
C ILE A 390 8.82 5.62 17.56
N ASP A 391 9.70 6.22 16.77
CA ASP A 391 9.81 7.69 16.73
C ASP A 391 8.54 8.38 16.24
N GLN A 392 7.79 7.72 15.35
CA GLN A 392 6.49 8.21 14.90
C GLN A 392 5.50 8.42 16.06
N SER A 393 5.54 7.60 17.12
CA SER A 393 4.62 7.72 18.26
C SER A 393 4.91 8.93 19.16
N LYS A 394 6.02 9.65 18.90
CA LYS A 394 6.45 10.83 19.65
C LYS A 394 6.15 12.13 18.90
N LEU A 395 5.68 12.04 17.64
CA LEU A 395 5.44 13.20 16.79
C LEU A 395 4.05 13.76 17.03
N SER A 396 3.95 15.09 17.08
CA SER A 396 2.67 15.78 16.90
C SER A 396 2.17 15.59 15.46
N VAL A 397 0.92 15.99 15.21
CA VAL A 397 0.32 15.94 13.86
C VAL A 397 1.15 16.75 12.86
N GLU A 398 1.52 17.98 13.21
CA GLU A 398 2.31 18.84 12.33
C GLU A 398 3.75 18.32 12.17
N ASP A 399 4.40 17.85 13.24
CA ASP A 399 5.77 17.31 13.14
C ASP A 399 5.85 16.07 12.24
N PHE A 400 4.81 15.23 12.24
CA PHE A 400 4.73 14.09 11.33
C PHE A 400 4.71 14.52 9.86
N TYR A 401 3.86 15.49 9.52
CA TYR A 401 3.76 15.97 8.15
C TYR A 401 5.01 16.75 7.73
N ASP A 402 5.58 17.55 8.63
CA ASP A 402 6.86 18.22 8.40
C ASP A 402 7.98 17.23 8.11
N LYS A 403 8.03 16.13 8.86
CA LYS A 403 9.00 15.06 8.63
C LYS A 403 8.76 14.35 7.31
N MET A 404 7.51 14.13 6.92
CA MET A 404 7.18 13.51 5.63
C MET A 404 7.52 14.40 4.44
N ASP A 405 7.28 15.71 4.54
CA ASP A 405 7.71 16.68 3.53
C ASP A 405 9.24 16.60 3.33
N ASP A 406 10.01 16.44 4.42
CA ASP A 406 11.47 16.28 4.35
C ASP A 406 11.93 14.99 3.71
N VAL A 407 11.24 13.89 4.02
CA VAL A 407 11.55 12.57 3.43
C VAL A 407 11.24 12.56 1.94
N MET A 408 10.14 13.18 1.52
CA MET A 408 9.77 13.24 0.10
C MET A 408 10.66 14.19 -0.70
N SER A 409 10.96 15.37 -0.15
CA SER A 409 11.70 16.45 -0.80
C SER A 409 12.92 16.86 0.04
N PRO A 410 14.03 16.11 -0.02
CA PRO A 410 15.20 16.38 0.83
C PRO A 410 15.87 17.72 0.52
N GLN A 411 15.84 18.17 -0.73
CA GLN A 411 16.43 19.44 -1.16
C GLN A 411 15.44 20.60 -0.99
N PRO A 412 15.93 21.84 -0.74
CA PRO A 412 15.07 23.01 -0.64
C PRO A 412 14.21 23.22 -1.90
N LEU A 413 12.94 23.59 -1.71
CA LEU A 413 12.00 23.87 -2.80
C LEU A 413 11.93 25.37 -3.10
N ASP A 414 11.66 25.74 -4.35
CA ASP A 414 11.25 27.12 -4.65
C ASP A 414 9.87 27.39 -4.00
N PRO A 415 9.74 28.41 -3.15
CA PRO A 415 8.51 28.61 -2.36
C PRO A 415 7.31 28.99 -3.23
N ALA A 416 7.49 29.77 -4.31
CA ALA A 416 6.39 30.20 -5.17
C ALA A 416 5.91 29.05 -6.07
N ARG A 417 6.83 28.25 -6.60
CA ARG A 417 6.52 27.04 -7.36
C ARG A 417 5.77 26.02 -6.50
N ALA A 418 6.26 25.75 -5.30
CA ALA A 418 5.63 24.80 -4.38
C ALA A 418 4.21 25.25 -3.97
N LEU A 419 4.00 26.56 -3.78
CA LEU A 419 2.65 27.11 -3.60
C LEU A 419 1.75 26.87 -4.81
N ASN A 420 2.24 27.16 -6.03
CA ASN A 420 1.48 26.95 -7.26
C ASN A 420 1.09 25.48 -7.48
N GLU A 421 1.99 24.55 -7.13
CA GLU A 421 1.71 23.10 -7.15
C GLU A 421 0.64 22.72 -6.12
N ALA A 422 0.69 23.29 -4.91
CA ALA A 422 -0.35 23.07 -3.90
C ALA A 422 -1.72 23.60 -4.36
N VAL A 423 -1.77 24.79 -4.97
CA VAL A 423 -3.01 25.35 -5.54
C VAL A 423 -3.53 24.50 -6.70
N ALA A 424 -2.64 24.02 -7.58
CA ALA A 424 -3.02 23.10 -8.66
C ALA A 424 -3.62 21.80 -8.12
N SER A 425 -3.05 21.23 -7.05
CA SER A 425 -3.62 20.05 -6.40
C SER A 425 -4.99 20.31 -5.79
N LEU A 426 -5.24 21.51 -5.21
CA LEU A 426 -6.57 21.89 -4.75
C LEU A 426 -7.56 22.01 -5.91
N GLU A 427 -7.14 22.58 -7.03
CA GLU A 427 -7.96 22.67 -8.24
C GLU A 427 -8.39 21.29 -8.74
N GLU A 428 -7.48 20.31 -8.73
CA GLU A 428 -7.80 18.92 -9.08
C GLU A 428 -8.84 18.31 -8.13
N GLN A 429 -8.74 18.55 -6.81
CA GLN A 429 -9.75 18.08 -5.85
C GLN A 429 -11.12 18.72 -6.11
N VAL A 430 -11.15 20.01 -6.44
CA VAL A 430 -12.39 20.71 -6.82
C VAL A 430 -13.00 20.13 -8.10
N LYS A 431 -12.19 19.86 -9.13
CA LYS A 431 -12.66 19.22 -10.37
C LYS A 431 -13.18 17.80 -10.13
N ALA A 432 -12.55 17.04 -9.24
CA ALA A 432 -13.07 15.75 -8.81
C ALA A 432 -14.44 15.90 -8.12
N ARG A 433 -14.60 16.91 -7.26
CA ARG A 433 -15.88 17.22 -6.62
C ARG A 433 -16.97 17.63 -7.63
N VAL A 434 -16.63 18.36 -8.69
CA VAL A 434 -17.58 18.66 -9.79
C VAL A 434 -18.16 17.38 -10.39
N THR A 435 -17.32 16.37 -10.61
CA THR A 435 -17.77 15.05 -11.09
C THR A 435 -18.71 14.38 -10.10
N SER A 436 -18.38 14.42 -8.80
CA SER A 436 -19.24 13.89 -7.74
C SER A 436 -20.61 14.57 -7.68
N VAL A 437 -20.65 15.90 -7.79
CA VAL A 437 -21.91 16.67 -7.82
C VAL A 437 -22.76 16.28 -9.03
N GLU A 438 -22.14 16.13 -10.20
CA GLU A 438 -22.84 15.69 -11.41
C GLU A 438 -23.40 14.26 -11.28
N ASN A 439 -22.68 13.36 -10.63
CA ASN A 439 -23.18 12.01 -10.35
C ASN A 439 -24.41 12.05 -9.44
N GLY A 440 -24.38 12.83 -8.36
CA GLY A 440 -25.53 13.04 -7.48
C GLY A 440 -26.72 13.66 -8.23
N ARG A 441 -26.47 14.66 -9.08
CA ARG A 441 -27.51 15.28 -9.93
C ARG A 441 -28.15 14.27 -10.88
N LYS A 442 -27.35 13.45 -11.56
CA LYS A 442 -27.84 12.38 -12.46
C LYS A 442 -28.65 11.33 -11.71
N TYR A 443 -28.21 10.95 -10.51
CA TYR A 443 -28.95 10.04 -9.66
C TYR A 443 -30.33 10.59 -9.30
N HIS A 444 -30.40 11.85 -8.84
CA HIS A 444 -31.65 12.52 -8.53
C HIS A 444 -32.56 12.64 -9.77
N ALA A 445 -32.04 13.13 -10.89
CA ALA A 445 -32.79 13.28 -12.14
C ALA A 445 -33.30 11.94 -12.71
N GLY A 446 -32.57 10.84 -12.46
CA GLY A 446 -32.93 9.49 -12.87
C GLY A 446 -33.97 8.80 -11.99
N GLY A 447 -34.57 9.49 -11.02
CA GLY A 447 -35.53 8.91 -10.07
C GLY A 447 -34.86 8.11 -8.94
N GLY A 448 -33.65 8.51 -8.54
CA GLY A 448 -32.93 7.94 -7.42
C GLY A 448 -33.77 7.89 -6.15
N LYS A 449 -33.57 6.84 -5.34
CA LYS A 449 -34.29 6.64 -4.08
C LYS A 449 -33.73 7.56 -3.00
N GLU A 450 -34.55 7.84 -2.00
CA GLU A 450 -34.07 8.49 -0.78
C GLU A 450 -32.97 7.65 -0.13
N VAL A 451 -31.88 8.31 0.23
CA VAL A 451 -30.73 7.71 0.89
C VAL A 451 -30.71 8.23 2.32
N GLY A 452 -30.87 7.33 3.30
CA GLY A 452 -30.81 7.70 4.72
C GLY A 452 -29.43 8.22 5.11
N MET A 453 -29.40 9.35 5.81
CA MET A 453 -28.16 9.93 6.34
C MET A 453 -27.66 9.11 7.54
N PRO A 454 -26.40 8.63 7.53
CA PRO A 454 -25.78 8.01 8.69
C PRO A 454 -25.58 9.00 9.84
N GLU A 455 -25.34 8.50 11.06
CA GLU A 455 -25.13 9.33 12.25
C GLU A 455 -23.69 9.30 12.77
N GLY A 456 -23.23 10.41 13.34
CA GLY A 456 -21.91 10.51 13.97
C GLY A 456 -20.76 10.18 13.02
N ALA A 457 -19.76 9.42 13.49
CA ALA A 457 -18.60 9.06 12.67
C ALA A 457 -18.97 8.24 11.42
N SER A 458 -20.11 7.53 11.44
CA SER A 458 -20.55 6.72 10.30
C SER A 458 -20.86 7.54 9.04
N ILE A 459 -21.05 8.86 9.19
CA ILE A 459 -21.14 9.80 8.05
C ILE A 459 -19.92 9.64 7.13
N PHE A 460 -18.73 9.44 7.68
CA PHE A 460 -17.47 9.36 6.93
C PHE A 460 -16.97 7.93 6.70
N GLU A 461 -17.61 6.91 7.31
CA GLU A 461 -17.17 5.51 7.28
C GLU A 461 -18.01 4.64 6.33
N THR A 462 -18.90 5.23 5.53
CA THR A 462 -19.93 4.52 4.77
C THR A 462 -19.54 4.24 3.31
N THR A 463 -20.25 3.29 2.71
CA THR A 463 -20.15 2.92 1.29
C THR A 463 -21.54 2.87 0.67
N GLY A 464 -21.61 2.74 -0.66
CA GLY A 464 -22.87 2.72 -1.40
C GLY A 464 -23.47 4.12 -1.58
N ALA A 465 -24.77 4.19 -1.83
CA ALA A 465 -25.45 5.39 -2.34
C ALA A 465 -25.16 6.69 -1.54
N TRP A 466 -24.97 6.59 -0.22
CA TRP A 466 -24.61 7.77 0.59
C TRP A 466 -23.22 8.29 0.23
N GLU A 467 -22.19 7.46 0.26
CA GLU A 467 -20.84 7.87 -0.15
C GLU A 467 -20.76 8.16 -1.65
N ASP A 468 -21.55 7.48 -2.49
CA ASP A 468 -21.53 7.67 -3.94
C ASP A 468 -22.12 9.03 -4.38
N PHE A 469 -23.13 9.54 -3.66
CA PHE A 469 -23.88 10.74 -4.06
C PHE A 469 -23.79 11.93 -3.09
N ALA A 470 -23.67 11.70 -1.78
CA ALA A 470 -23.43 12.78 -0.80
C ALA A 470 -21.92 13.07 -0.62
N THR A 471 -21.09 12.04 -0.78
CA THR A 471 -19.61 12.15 -0.84
C THR A 471 -18.93 12.87 0.35
N PRO A 472 -19.33 12.58 1.61
CA PRO A 472 -18.79 13.23 2.81
C PRO A 472 -17.27 13.06 2.96
N SER A 473 -16.76 11.86 2.67
CA SER A 473 -15.31 11.61 2.71
C SER A 473 -14.52 12.41 1.68
N ARG A 474 -15.16 12.83 0.57
CA ARG A 474 -14.52 13.69 -0.44
C ARG A 474 -14.54 15.16 -0.02
N ASP A 475 -15.58 15.61 0.68
CA ASP A 475 -15.59 16.97 1.24
C ASP A 475 -14.64 17.16 2.40
N LEU A 476 -14.52 16.18 3.30
CA LEU A 476 -13.49 16.22 4.33
C LEU A 476 -12.09 16.37 3.70
N ARG A 477 -11.83 15.64 2.61
CA ARG A 477 -10.60 15.76 1.83
C ARG A 477 -10.44 17.14 1.21
N LEU A 478 -11.51 17.71 0.66
CA LEU A 478 -11.50 19.07 0.11
C LEU A 478 -11.17 20.12 1.20
N LEU A 479 -11.75 20.00 2.39
CA LEU A 479 -11.47 20.87 3.53
C LEU A 479 -9.99 20.79 3.95
N ILE A 480 -9.41 19.59 4.02
CA ILE A 480 -7.99 19.41 4.31
C ILE A 480 -7.12 20.05 3.21
N ALA A 481 -7.50 19.93 1.94
CA ALA A 481 -6.77 20.56 0.85
C ALA A 481 -6.82 22.09 0.91
N ILE A 482 -7.98 22.66 1.29
CA ILE A 482 -8.13 24.10 1.54
C ILE A 482 -7.21 24.55 2.68
N ASP A 483 -7.20 23.83 3.80
CA ASP A 483 -6.34 24.15 4.95
C ASP A 483 -4.84 24.11 4.57
N VAL A 484 -4.41 23.08 3.85
CA VAL A 484 -3.03 22.96 3.37
C VAL A 484 -2.62 24.15 2.50
N VAL A 485 -3.46 24.57 1.56
CA VAL A 485 -3.17 25.68 0.66
C VAL A 485 -3.18 27.01 1.40
N ARG A 486 -4.16 27.25 2.28
CA ARG A 486 -4.26 28.49 3.07
C ARG A 486 -3.10 28.65 4.04
N GLY A 487 -2.68 27.57 4.70
CA GLY A 487 -1.57 27.57 5.64
C GLY A 487 -0.18 27.50 4.99
N PHE A 488 -0.09 27.41 3.65
CA PHE A 488 1.20 27.25 2.97
C PHE A 488 2.17 28.43 3.21
N PRO A 489 1.76 29.71 3.11
CA PRO A 489 2.65 30.84 3.41
C PRO A 489 3.19 30.82 4.84
N ASP A 490 2.34 30.47 5.82
CA ASP A 490 2.75 30.30 7.22
C ASP A 490 3.77 29.17 7.40
N ARG A 491 3.58 28.05 6.69
CA ARG A 491 4.53 26.93 6.70
C ARG A 491 5.90 27.35 6.18
N VAL A 492 5.95 28.12 5.09
CA VAL A 492 7.22 28.65 4.54
C VAL A 492 7.90 29.58 5.56
N ALA A 493 7.14 30.48 6.20
CA ALA A 493 7.70 31.37 7.22
C ALA A 493 8.21 30.62 8.45
N ARG A 494 7.54 29.54 8.85
CA ARG A 494 7.91 28.73 10.01
C ARG A 494 9.16 27.87 9.76
N ARG A 495 9.39 27.46 8.51
CA ARG A 495 10.48 26.55 8.11
C ARG A 495 11.26 27.07 6.88
N PRO A 496 11.83 28.29 6.92
CA PRO A 496 12.47 28.91 5.77
C PRO A 496 13.67 28.11 5.25
N GLU A 497 14.33 27.32 6.10
CA GLU A 497 15.47 26.46 5.73
C GLU A 497 15.11 25.32 4.76
N ARG A 498 13.81 25.03 4.57
CA ARG A 498 13.31 24.02 3.63
C ARG A 498 12.98 24.58 2.26
N TYR A 499 13.18 25.87 2.08
CA TYR A 499 12.89 26.56 0.83
C TYR A 499 14.15 27.27 0.33
N ALA A 500 14.26 27.38 -1.00
CA ALA A 500 15.30 28.16 -1.66
C ALA A 500 14.96 29.66 -1.51
N MET A 501 15.09 30.18 -0.29
CA MET A 501 14.71 31.56 0.05
C MET A 501 15.55 32.58 -0.72
N PRO A 502 14.94 33.64 -1.29
CA PRO A 502 15.69 34.74 -1.89
C PRO A 502 16.64 35.38 -0.88
N LYS A 503 17.90 35.61 -1.28
CA LYS A 503 18.98 36.07 -0.37
C LYS A 503 18.71 37.44 0.27
N ASP A 504 17.89 38.25 -0.36
CA ASP A 504 17.57 39.64 -0.02
C ASP A 504 16.21 39.79 0.69
N LYS A 505 15.53 38.68 1.00
CA LYS A 505 14.19 38.70 1.63
C LYS A 505 14.18 37.99 2.96
N SER A 506 13.47 38.56 3.93
CA SER A 506 13.16 37.86 5.18
C SER A 506 12.06 36.81 4.97
N ALA A 507 11.91 35.89 5.92
CA ALA A 507 10.81 34.93 5.90
C ALA A 507 9.42 35.61 5.90
N ALA A 508 9.31 36.77 6.55
CA ALA A 508 8.08 37.56 6.56
C ALA A 508 7.79 38.19 5.18
N ASP A 509 8.82 38.69 4.48
CA ASP A 509 8.67 39.25 3.13
C ASP A 509 8.23 38.18 2.13
N VAL A 510 8.82 36.98 2.21
CA VAL A 510 8.43 35.84 1.37
C VAL A 510 7.01 35.39 1.69
N LYS A 511 6.63 35.32 2.97
CA LYS A 511 5.25 35.01 3.36
C LYS A 511 4.25 35.99 2.77
N ALA A 512 4.47 37.29 2.92
CA ALA A 512 3.58 38.32 2.36
C ALA A 512 3.47 38.22 0.84
N GLN A 513 4.59 37.92 0.15
CA GLN A 513 4.58 37.65 -1.28
C GLN A 513 3.73 36.42 -1.63
N LEU A 514 3.90 35.32 -0.91
CA LEU A 514 3.15 34.07 -1.12
C LEU A 514 1.65 34.24 -0.85
N GLU A 515 1.27 35.03 0.16
CA GLU A 515 -0.13 35.37 0.43
C GLU A 515 -0.75 36.13 -0.76
N SER A 516 0.00 37.07 -1.37
CA SER A 516 -0.45 37.78 -2.57
C SER A 516 -0.58 36.85 -3.78
N VAL A 517 0.41 35.97 -4.01
CA VAL A 517 0.36 34.97 -5.08
C VAL A 517 -0.84 34.03 -4.88
N LEU A 518 -1.04 33.53 -3.66
CA LEU A 518 -2.16 32.66 -3.32
C LEU A 518 -3.51 33.31 -3.61
N ALA A 519 -3.70 34.56 -3.16
CA ALA A 519 -4.94 35.29 -3.41
C ALA A 519 -5.22 35.46 -4.91
N ASN A 520 -4.20 35.76 -5.70
CA ASN A 520 -4.30 35.90 -7.15
C ASN A 520 -4.64 34.56 -7.83
N GLU A 521 -3.93 33.49 -7.48
CA GLU A 521 -4.16 32.16 -8.05
C GLU A 521 -5.56 31.62 -7.74
N LEU A 522 -6.03 31.79 -6.50
CA LEU A 522 -7.38 31.37 -6.10
C LEU A 522 -8.48 32.13 -6.85
N ALA A 523 -8.28 33.43 -7.11
CA ALA A 523 -9.24 34.26 -7.84
C ALA A 523 -9.19 34.02 -9.37
N ALA A 524 -8.02 33.67 -9.91
CA ALA A 524 -7.82 33.48 -11.35
C ALA A 524 -8.37 32.13 -11.85
N ARG A 525 -8.23 31.07 -11.04
CA ARG A 525 -8.61 29.70 -11.42
C ARG A 525 -10.11 29.49 -11.29
N LYS A 526 -10.76 29.17 -12.42
CA LYS A 526 -12.21 28.99 -12.54
C LYS A 526 -12.58 27.57 -12.92
N PHE A 527 -13.75 27.15 -12.47
CA PHE A 527 -14.40 25.90 -12.87
C PHE A 527 -15.91 26.13 -13.00
N THR A 528 -16.57 25.24 -13.74
CA THR A 528 -18.02 25.27 -13.94
C THR A 528 -18.61 23.93 -13.51
N TYR A 529 -19.80 23.97 -12.92
CA TYR A 529 -20.61 22.78 -12.68
C TYR A 529 -22.07 23.02 -13.04
N THR A 530 -22.80 21.93 -13.27
CA THR A 530 -24.22 21.97 -13.61
C THR A 530 -25.06 21.91 -12.34
N ARG A 531 -25.97 22.86 -12.17
CA ARG A 531 -26.93 22.89 -11.06
C ARG A 531 -28.08 21.91 -11.27
N THR A 532 -28.84 21.66 -10.21
CA THR A 532 -30.02 20.76 -10.27
C THR A 532 -31.06 21.20 -11.29
N ASP A 533 -31.19 22.51 -11.54
CA ASP A 533 -32.08 23.09 -12.56
C ASP A 533 -31.52 23.01 -13.99
N GLY A 534 -30.33 22.43 -14.18
CA GLY A 534 -29.65 22.30 -15.47
C GLY A 534 -28.85 23.53 -15.91
N SER A 535 -28.87 24.63 -15.14
CA SER A 535 -28.05 25.81 -15.45
C SER A 535 -26.57 25.57 -15.14
N GLU A 536 -25.68 26.16 -15.94
CA GLU A 536 -24.25 26.20 -15.64
C GLU A 536 -23.96 27.27 -14.59
N TRP A 537 -23.07 26.94 -13.66
CA TRP A 537 -22.60 27.88 -12.65
C TRP A 537 -21.07 27.86 -12.56
N SER A 538 -20.46 29.01 -12.84
CA SER A 538 -19.02 29.18 -12.75
C SER A 538 -18.62 29.77 -11.41
N LEU A 539 -17.58 29.20 -10.81
CA LEU A 539 -16.96 29.63 -9.56
C LEU A 539 -15.45 29.71 -9.73
N THR A 540 -14.81 30.48 -8.85
CA THR A 540 -13.36 30.48 -8.65
C THR A 540 -12.98 29.52 -7.52
N LEU A 541 -11.70 29.15 -7.41
CA LEU A 541 -11.21 28.45 -6.22
C LEU A 541 -11.39 29.29 -4.95
N LYS A 542 -11.26 30.62 -5.06
CA LYS A 542 -11.55 31.54 -3.96
C LYS A 542 -12.97 31.36 -3.43
N ASP A 543 -13.95 31.24 -4.32
CA ASP A 543 -15.36 31.04 -3.93
C ASP A 543 -15.59 29.71 -3.20
N VAL A 544 -14.75 28.69 -3.43
CA VAL A 544 -14.80 27.42 -2.69
C VAL A 544 -14.17 27.61 -1.31
N VAL A 545 -12.99 28.24 -1.25
CA VAL A 545 -12.28 28.52 -0.01
C VAL A 545 -13.11 29.40 0.94
N ASP A 546 -13.77 30.43 0.41
CA ASP A 546 -14.65 31.31 1.20
C ASP A 546 -15.87 30.57 1.79
N ARG A 547 -16.26 29.43 1.19
CA ARG A 547 -17.37 28.57 1.65
C ARG A 547 -16.92 27.42 2.55
N MET A 548 -15.66 27.39 2.98
CA MET A 548 -15.11 26.33 3.84
C MET A 548 -16.00 26.02 5.05
N HIS A 549 -16.47 27.06 5.76
CA HIS A 549 -17.34 26.86 6.92
C HIS A 549 -18.70 26.25 6.56
N ALA A 550 -19.26 26.59 5.40
CA ALA A 550 -20.50 25.98 4.93
C ALA A 550 -20.31 24.50 4.55
N LEU A 551 -19.13 24.14 4.02
CA LEU A 551 -18.76 22.74 3.75
C LEU A 551 -18.55 21.94 5.03
N GLU A 552 -17.96 22.55 6.08
CA GLU A 552 -17.82 21.94 7.41
C GLU A 552 -19.19 21.67 8.05
N MET A 553 -20.09 22.65 7.96
CA MET A 553 -21.42 22.57 8.56
C MET A 553 -22.39 21.66 7.82
N ALA A 554 -22.10 21.26 6.56
CA ALA A 554 -22.99 20.39 5.79
C ALA A 554 -23.18 18.98 6.39
N TYR A 555 -22.37 18.62 7.39
CA TYR A 555 -22.35 17.32 8.07
C TYR A 555 -22.75 17.37 9.55
N ASN A 556 -23.01 18.57 10.07
CA ASN A 556 -23.53 18.80 11.42
C ASN A 556 -25.05 19.02 11.35
#